data_AF-A0A380YJB4-F1
#
_entry.id   AF-A0A380YJB4-F1
#
_cell.length_a   1.000
_cell.length_b   1.000
_cell.length_c   1.000
_cell.angle_alpha   90.00
_cell.angle_beta   90.00
_cell.angle_gamma   90.00
#
_symmetry.space_group_name_H-M   'P 1'
#
loop_
_entity.id
_entity.type
_entity.pdbx_description
1 polymer ?
#
loop_
_entity_poly.entity_id
_entity_poly.type
_entity_poly.pdbx_seq_one_letter_code
_entity_poly.pdbx_strand_id
1 'polypeptide(L)'
;MINKNISYYFNSSDSKSRIYYNFDHILELIASNPKLSKQTDMVRKQTTEKAYKEEKHKLPMIAPSGIFDYRNDDSTNLRQYSNLLVLDFDDFGSHEAAGEFKERLIQYTNPLHLYAVWFSPGNRGVKAAMIHDNTNPDHHYNLFWQVKQRLYPKTDEFDKSCHNLSRTFFLSYDPDVYVNPGKDTLVPYHFEYDPSIPEPAAKSYNHGGSGGCFIHTPEEIERNTGFQRLWKDKTLINYVDRKWRKEYPDSYEDGNRHKSILSRAKWLCLYGVLYDTALEYLIGTFGRHGISENDIESMAVNNYNANRESFGVSRMELYDKKERGIVYRNQMLRENTPFR
;
A
#
# COMPACT_ATOMS: atom_id res chain seq x y z
N MET A 1 -10.79 7.50 29.79
CA MET A 1 -11.96 6.98 29.06
C MET A 1 -11.44 6.32 27.79
N ILE A 2 -11.78 5.06 27.52
CA ILE A 2 -11.30 4.31 26.35
C ILE A 2 -11.96 4.88 25.09
N ASN A 3 -11.15 5.44 24.19
CA ASN A 3 -11.64 5.95 22.93
C ASN A 3 -11.71 4.84 21.87
N LYS A 4 -12.86 4.69 21.23
CA LYS A 4 -13.13 3.62 20.25
C LYS A 4 -13.56 4.15 18.88
N ASN A 5 -13.41 5.44 18.63
CA ASN A 5 -13.77 6.03 17.34
C ASN A 5 -12.62 5.89 16.35
N ILE A 6 -12.89 5.33 15.17
CA ILE A 6 -11.89 4.91 14.21
C ILE A 6 -12.29 5.26 12.77
N SER A 7 -11.31 5.49 11.89
CA SER A 7 -11.57 5.74 10.47
C SER A 7 -12.10 4.49 9.76
N TYR A 8 -13.06 4.71 8.87
CA TYR A 8 -13.61 3.72 7.95
C TYR A 8 -13.33 4.12 6.50
N TYR A 9 -12.91 3.17 5.67
CA TYR A 9 -12.60 3.38 4.26
C TYR A 9 -13.45 2.44 3.41
N PHE A 10 -13.92 2.90 2.26
CA PHE A 10 -14.79 2.09 1.40
C PHE A 10 -14.08 0.89 0.78
N ASN A 11 -12.77 1.01 0.55
CA ASN A 11 -11.92 -0.01 -0.06
C ASN A 11 -10.43 0.37 0.09
N SER A 12 -9.52 -0.43 -0.49
CA SER A 12 -8.09 -0.15 -0.35
C SER A 12 -7.55 1.04 -1.14
N SER A 13 -8.29 1.57 -2.12
CA SER A 13 -7.91 2.79 -2.85
C SER A 13 -8.36 4.07 -2.17
N ASP A 14 -9.28 3.98 -1.20
CA ASP A 14 -9.74 5.12 -0.43
C ASP A 14 -8.75 5.44 0.69
N SER A 15 -8.00 6.53 0.52
CA SER A 15 -7.03 7.03 1.51
C SER A 15 -7.44 8.35 2.15
N LYS A 16 -8.58 8.94 1.76
CA LYS A 16 -9.03 10.27 2.17
C LYS A 16 -10.40 10.27 2.86
N SER A 17 -10.95 9.09 3.13
CA SER A 17 -12.23 8.95 3.82
C SER A 17 -12.29 9.82 5.07
N ARG A 18 -13.42 10.52 5.21
CA ARG A 18 -13.76 11.31 6.40
C ARG A 18 -14.87 10.66 7.21
N ILE A 19 -15.13 9.38 6.95
CA ILE A 19 -16.10 8.57 7.67
C ILE A 19 -15.38 7.91 8.84
N TYR A 20 -15.98 8.02 10.02
CA TYR A 20 -15.51 7.37 11.22
C TYR A 20 -16.71 6.80 11.97
N TYR A 21 -16.48 5.68 12.65
CA TYR A 21 -17.48 4.99 13.44
C TYR A 21 -16.92 4.66 14.81
N ASN A 22 -17.81 4.53 15.79
CA ASN A 22 -17.46 3.81 17.00
C ASN A 22 -17.25 2.33 16.66
N PHE A 23 -16.28 1.69 17.30
CA PHE A 23 -15.95 0.29 17.02
C PHE A 23 -17.11 -0.68 17.27
N ASP A 24 -18.02 -0.40 18.21
CA ASP A 24 -19.21 -1.25 18.40
C ASP A 24 -20.08 -1.31 17.14
N HIS A 25 -20.21 -0.21 16.40
CA HIS A 25 -20.91 -0.21 15.11
C HIS A 25 -20.19 -1.06 14.05
N ILE A 26 -18.86 -1.06 14.06
CA ILE A 26 -18.08 -1.92 13.15
C ILE A 26 -18.34 -3.40 13.45
N LEU A 27 -18.46 -3.78 14.73
CA LEU A 27 -18.79 -5.14 15.12
C LEU A 27 -20.19 -5.56 14.66
N GLU A 28 -21.18 -4.66 14.71
CA GLU A 28 -22.51 -4.89 14.13
C GLU A 28 -22.44 -5.13 12.61
N LEU A 29 -21.59 -4.36 11.90
CA LEU A 29 -21.37 -4.55 10.48
C LEU A 29 -20.75 -5.91 10.16
N ILE A 30 -19.73 -6.32 10.92
CA ILE A 30 -19.09 -7.64 10.81
C ILE A 30 -20.12 -8.76 11.03
N ALA A 31 -20.96 -8.63 12.05
CA ALA A 31 -21.92 -9.66 12.45
C ALA A 31 -23.07 -9.85 11.45
N SER A 32 -23.56 -8.76 10.85
CA SER A 32 -24.92 -8.78 10.26
C SER A 32 -25.08 -8.03 8.94
N ASN A 33 -24.07 -7.32 8.43
CA ASN A 33 -24.27 -6.48 7.25
C ASN A 33 -24.42 -7.29 5.95
N PRO A 34 -25.58 -7.23 5.26
CA PRO A 34 -25.81 -8.06 4.07
C PRO A 34 -24.91 -7.72 2.88
N LYS A 35 -24.46 -6.47 2.77
CA LYS A 35 -23.52 -6.04 1.72
C LYS A 35 -22.13 -6.61 1.99
N LEU A 36 -21.64 -6.50 3.22
CA LEU A 36 -20.36 -7.07 3.62
C LEU A 36 -20.35 -8.60 3.49
N SER A 37 -21.47 -9.26 3.82
CA SER A 37 -21.68 -10.70 3.61
C SER A 37 -21.45 -11.09 2.15
N LYS A 38 -22.16 -10.44 1.21
CA LYS A 38 -21.99 -10.69 -0.23
C LYS A 38 -20.56 -10.45 -0.71
N GLN A 39 -19.92 -9.37 -0.27
CA GLN A 39 -18.53 -9.07 -0.66
C GLN A 39 -17.55 -10.10 -0.11
N THR A 40 -17.76 -10.56 1.13
CA THR A 40 -16.93 -11.59 1.78
C THR A 40 -17.07 -12.93 1.05
N ASP A 41 -18.29 -13.31 0.68
CA ASP A 41 -18.53 -14.52 -0.11
C ASP A 41 -17.86 -14.45 -1.49
N MET A 42 -17.90 -13.29 -2.15
CA MET A 42 -17.19 -13.09 -3.41
C MET A 42 -15.68 -13.32 -3.26
N VAL A 43 -15.07 -12.83 -2.17
CA VAL A 43 -13.65 -13.06 -1.88
C VAL A 43 -13.36 -14.55 -1.65
N ARG A 44 -14.18 -15.22 -0.85
CA ARG A 44 -14.00 -16.65 -0.49
C ARG A 44 -14.20 -17.60 -1.68
N LYS A 45 -14.98 -17.21 -2.70
CA LYS A 45 -15.21 -18.00 -3.92
C LYS A 45 -14.02 -18.01 -4.90
N GLN A 46 -13.05 -17.10 -4.73
CA GLN A 46 -11.94 -17.00 -5.68
C GLN A 46 -10.97 -18.17 -5.51
N THR A 47 -10.61 -18.79 -6.63
CA THR A 47 -9.73 -19.98 -6.66
C THR A 47 -8.26 -19.64 -6.99
N THR A 48 -7.99 -18.40 -7.41
CA THR A 48 -6.64 -17.92 -7.71
C THR A 48 -6.24 -16.81 -6.76
N GLU A 49 -4.96 -16.75 -6.40
CA GLU A 49 -4.44 -15.71 -5.50
C GLU A 49 -4.65 -14.30 -6.06
N LYS A 50 -4.49 -14.12 -7.38
CA LYS A 50 -4.71 -12.83 -8.06
C LYS A 50 -6.16 -12.37 -7.91
N ALA A 51 -7.13 -13.20 -8.29
CA ALA A 51 -8.54 -12.85 -8.20
C ALA A 51 -8.98 -12.65 -6.74
N TYR A 52 -8.47 -13.48 -5.82
CA TYR A 52 -8.68 -13.31 -4.38
C TYR A 52 -8.23 -11.93 -3.90
N LYS A 53 -7.02 -11.50 -4.26
CA LYS A 53 -6.50 -10.18 -3.90
C LYS A 53 -7.35 -9.06 -4.52
N GLU A 54 -7.70 -9.16 -5.79
CA GLU A 54 -8.54 -8.18 -6.49
C GLU A 54 -9.91 -7.98 -5.82
N GLU A 55 -10.58 -9.06 -5.41
CA GLU A 55 -11.85 -8.94 -4.66
C GLU A 55 -11.63 -8.45 -3.22
N LYS A 56 -10.57 -8.91 -2.53
CA LYS A 56 -10.23 -8.47 -1.17
C LYS A 56 -10.00 -6.95 -1.12
N HIS A 57 -9.36 -6.38 -2.14
CA HIS A 57 -9.13 -4.95 -2.25
C HIS A 57 -10.42 -4.10 -2.33
N LYS A 58 -11.56 -4.70 -2.67
CA LYS A 58 -12.88 -4.04 -2.71
C LYS A 58 -13.61 -4.07 -1.37
N LEU A 59 -13.11 -4.84 -0.39
CA LEU A 59 -13.71 -4.87 0.95
C LEU A 59 -13.45 -3.55 1.68
N PRO A 60 -14.41 -3.07 2.48
CA PRO A 60 -14.18 -1.92 3.34
C PRO A 60 -13.08 -2.20 4.37
N MET A 61 -12.46 -1.14 4.87
CA MET A 61 -11.34 -1.23 5.79
C MET A 61 -11.53 -0.29 6.98
N ILE A 62 -10.87 -0.60 8.09
CA ILE A 62 -10.77 0.30 9.25
C ILE A 62 -9.31 0.60 9.58
N ALA A 63 -9.03 1.79 10.13
CA ALA A 63 -7.78 2.08 10.82
C ALA A 63 -8.05 2.06 12.34
N PRO A 64 -7.81 0.94 13.04
CA PRO A 64 -8.27 0.76 14.40
C PRO A 64 -7.60 1.69 15.40
N SER A 65 -6.40 2.18 15.11
CA SER A 65 -5.61 3.08 15.95
C SER A 65 -6.16 4.51 16.04
N GLY A 66 -7.16 4.89 15.23
CA GLY A 66 -7.73 6.24 15.34
C GLY A 66 -8.41 6.78 14.10
N ILE A 67 -8.62 8.10 14.14
CA ILE A 67 -9.20 8.88 13.05
C ILE A 67 -8.07 9.59 12.31
N PHE A 68 -7.97 9.34 11.02
CA PHE A 68 -6.96 9.90 10.13
C PHE A 68 -7.57 10.83 9.09
N ASP A 69 -6.83 11.88 8.73
CA ASP A 69 -7.14 12.79 7.63
C ASP A 69 -6.73 12.26 6.28
N TYR A 70 -5.60 11.57 6.31
CA TYR A 70 -5.02 10.89 5.20
C TYR A 70 -4.41 9.60 5.72
N ARG A 71 -4.71 8.48 5.06
CA ARG A 71 -4.21 7.18 5.46
C ARG A 71 -2.75 7.00 5.03
N ASN A 72 -1.82 7.45 5.86
CA ASN A 72 -0.39 7.20 5.77
C ASN A 72 0.25 7.22 7.17
N ASP A 73 1.54 6.90 7.24
CA ASP A 73 2.31 6.85 8.50
C ASP A 73 2.82 8.22 8.97
N ASP A 74 2.42 9.31 8.32
CA ASP A 74 2.72 10.65 8.82
C ASP A 74 1.79 10.95 9.99
N SER A 75 2.35 11.04 11.19
CA SER A 75 1.61 11.23 12.45
C SER A 75 0.80 12.53 12.47
N THR A 76 1.13 13.54 11.66
CA THR A 76 0.34 14.76 11.53
C THR A 76 -1.04 14.52 10.92
N ASN A 77 -1.22 13.41 10.20
CA ASN A 77 -2.52 13.01 9.66
C ASN A 77 -3.41 12.30 10.68
N LEU A 78 -2.90 11.93 11.87
CA LEU A 78 -3.72 11.40 12.95
C LEU A 78 -4.44 12.56 13.68
N ARG A 79 -5.76 12.65 13.52
CA ARG A 79 -6.58 13.63 14.26
C ARG A 79 -6.85 13.20 15.69
N GLN A 80 -7.05 11.90 15.89
CA GLN A 80 -7.48 11.37 17.17
C GLN A 80 -7.01 9.93 17.33
N TYR A 81 -6.21 9.68 18.37
CA TYR A 81 -5.78 8.34 18.73
C TYR A 81 -6.92 7.57 19.42
N SER A 82 -7.07 6.29 19.08
CA SER A 82 -7.96 5.36 19.76
C SER A 82 -7.19 4.53 20.78
N ASN A 83 -7.93 3.83 21.62
CA ASN A 83 -7.42 2.87 22.59
C ASN A 83 -7.59 1.42 22.08
N LEU A 84 -7.59 1.22 20.76
CA LEU A 84 -7.78 -0.08 20.12
C LEU A 84 -6.53 -0.52 19.38
N LEU A 85 -6.11 -1.76 19.66
CA LEU A 85 -5.10 -2.48 18.90
C LEU A 85 -5.74 -3.71 18.27
N VAL A 86 -5.76 -3.79 16.93
CA VAL A 86 -6.21 -5.01 16.26
C VAL A 86 -4.99 -5.87 15.95
N LEU A 87 -5.06 -7.11 16.41
CA LEU A 87 -4.06 -8.15 16.19
C LEU A 87 -4.52 -9.02 15.03
N ASP A 88 -3.61 -9.32 14.10
CA ASP A 88 -3.83 -10.23 12.99
C ASP A 88 -3.13 -11.56 13.25
N PHE A 89 -3.85 -12.64 13.05
CA PHE A 89 -3.33 -13.99 13.11
C PHE A 89 -3.63 -14.69 11.78
N ASP A 90 -2.61 -15.02 11.01
CA ASP A 90 -2.74 -15.62 9.68
C ASP A 90 -1.94 -16.95 9.61
N ASP A 91 -1.82 -17.52 8.41
CA ASP A 91 -1.03 -18.74 8.14
C ASP A 91 -1.49 -20.03 8.85
N PHE A 92 -2.74 -20.08 9.31
CA PHE A 92 -3.34 -21.34 9.76
C PHE A 92 -3.49 -22.33 8.58
N GLY A 93 -3.13 -23.59 8.82
CA GLY A 93 -3.21 -24.65 7.81
C GLY A 93 -4.63 -24.94 7.32
N SER A 94 -5.66 -24.62 8.11
CA SER A 94 -7.06 -24.81 7.75
C SER A 94 -8.00 -23.84 8.50
N HIS A 95 -9.28 -23.82 8.09
CA HIS A 95 -10.30 -23.04 8.80
C HIS A 95 -10.54 -23.55 10.22
N GLU A 96 -10.50 -24.88 10.40
CA GLU A 96 -10.69 -25.54 11.70
C GLU A 96 -9.58 -25.16 12.67
N ALA A 97 -8.31 -25.16 12.22
CA ALA A 97 -7.18 -24.71 13.04
C ALA A 97 -7.30 -23.24 13.47
N ALA A 98 -7.77 -22.37 12.55
CA ALA A 98 -8.08 -20.98 12.88
C ALA A 98 -9.25 -20.88 13.87
N GLY A 99 -10.27 -21.74 13.74
CA GLY A 99 -11.40 -21.84 14.66
C GLY A 99 -10.97 -22.23 16.07
N GLU A 100 -10.14 -23.26 16.21
CA GLU A 100 -9.57 -23.65 17.50
C GLU A 100 -8.76 -22.52 18.15
N PHE A 101 -8.00 -21.76 17.36
CA PHE A 101 -7.28 -20.59 17.86
C PHE A 101 -8.23 -19.46 18.28
N LYS A 102 -9.28 -19.19 17.50
CA LYS A 102 -10.34 -18.23 17.85
C LYS A 102 -10.99 -18.61 19.18
N GLU A 103 -11.35 -19.87 19.39
CA GLU A 103 -11.91 -20.34 20.67
C GLU A 103 -10.94 -20.17 21.85
N ARG A 104 -9.64 -20.43 21.65
CA ARG A 104 -8.63 -20.15 22.68
C ARG A 104 -8.58 -18.66 23.02
N LEU A 105 -8.60 -17.77 22.03
CA LEU A 105 -8.65 -16.32 22.29
C LEU A 105 -9.89 -15.93 23.10
N ILE A 106 -11.06 -16.49 22.75
CA ILE A 106 -12.33 -16.26 23.45
C ILE A 106 -12.24 -16.69 24.93
N GLN A 107 -11.71 -17.87 25.19
CA GLN A 107 -11.53 -18.41 26.54
C GLN A 107 -10.66 -17.50 27.43
N TYR A 108 -9.66 -16.83 26.85
CA TYR A 108 -8.71 -15.98 27.56
C TYR A 108 -8.92 -14.48 27.30
N THR A 109 -10.13 -14.06 26.92
CA THR A 109 -10.44 -12.65 26.61
C THR A 109 -10.04 -11.66 27.69
N ASN A 110 -10.32 -11.95 28.96
CA ASN A 110 -9.99 -11.06 30.08
C ASN A 110 -8.48 -10.86 30.28
N PRO A 111 -7.66 -11.92 30.50
CA PRO A 111 -6.21 -11.75 30.64
C PRO A 111 -5.51 -11.28 29.36
N LEU A 112 -6.14 -11.44 28.19
CA LEU A 112 -5.64 -10.93 26.92
C LEU A 112 -6.21 -9.56 26.55
N HIS A 113 -7.03 -8.94 27.42
CA HIS A 113 -7.63 -7.62 27.19
C HIS A 113 -8.42 -7.51 25.87
N LEU A 114 -9.05 -8.61 25.44
CA LEU A 114 -9.75 -8.70 24.17
C LEU A 114 -11.20 -8.22 24.27
N TYR A 115 -11.52 -7.27 23.40
CA TYR A 115 -12.83 -6.69 23.20
C TYR A 115 -13.69 -7.52 22.26
N ALA A 116 -13.11 -8.02 21.16
CA ALA A 116 -13.80 -8.83 20.17
C ALA A 116 -12.82 -9.72 19.37
N VAL A 117 -13.33 -10.83 18.81
CA VAL A 117 -12.57 -11.79 17.99
C VAL A 117 -13.41 -12.27 16.80
N TRP A 118 -12.86 -12.24 15.58
CA TRP A 118 -13.57 -12.65 14.36
C TRP A 118 -12.64 -13.26 13.31
N PHE A 119 -13.20 -13.96 12.33
CA PHE A 119 -12.45 -14.51 11.20
C PHE A 119 -12.06 -13.45 10.17
N SER A 120 -10.86 -13.60 9.62
CA SER A 120 -10.36 -12.76 8.52
C SER A 120 -11.12 -13.04 7.20
N PRO A 121 -11.00 -12.17 6.17
CA PRO A 121 -11.74 -12.33 4.92
C PRO A 121 -11.55 -13.69 4.23
N GLY A 122 -10.36 -14.28 4.33
CA GLY A 122 -10.05 -15.59 3.75
C GLY A 122 -10.56 -16.79 4.54
N ASN A 123 -11.18 -16.57 5.71
CA ASN A 123 -11.65 -17.61 6.64
C ASN A 123 -10.56 -18.58 7.15
N ARG A 124 -9.28 -18.20 7.01
CA ARG A 124 -8.11 -18.98 7.45
C ARG A 124 -7.16 -18.15 8.33
N GLY A 125 -7.68 -17.08 8.89
CA GLY A 125 -7.02 -16.21 9.83
C GLY A 125 -8.02 -15.68 10.84
N VAL A 126 -7.53 -15.17 11.95
CA VAL A 126 -8.31 -14.63 13.06
C VAL A 126 -7.83 -13.22 13.34
N LYS A 127 -8.76 -12.30 13.55
CA LYS A 127 -8.47 -10.95 14.02
C LYS A 127 -9.02 -10.79 15.43
N ALA A 128 -8.28 -10.09 16.28
CA ALA A 128 -8.70 -9.81 17.64
C ALA A 128 -8.49 -8.33 17.95
N ALA A 129 -9.52 -7.66 18.45
CA ALA A 129 -9.41 -6.30 18.94
C ALA A 129 -9.11 -6.32 20.44
N MET A 130 -8.01 -5.70 20.82
CA MET A 130 -7.55 -5.47 22.19
C MET A 130 -7.79 -4.01 22.58
N ILE A 131 -8.07 -3.76 23.87
CA ILE A 131 -8.04 -2.41 24.44
C ILE A 131 -6.76 -2.16 25.24
N HIS A 132 -6.24 -0.93 25.17
CA HIS A 132 -5.04 -0.50 25.89
C HIS A 132 -5.20 0.91 26.46
N ASP A 133 -4.38 1.29 27.43
CA ASP A 133 -4.40 2.64 28.03
C ASP A 133 -3.31 3.58 27.52
N ASN A 134 -2.48 3.17 26.55
CA ASN A 134 -1.52 4.08 25.90
C ASN A 134 -2.23 5.35 25.38
N THR A 135 -1.69 6.51 25.74
CA THR A 135 -2.20 7.83 25.34
C THR A 135 -1.31 8.54 24.33
N ASN A 136 -0.10 8.03 24.05
CA ASN A 136 0.83 8.61 23.08
C ASN A 136 0.89 7.77 21.79
N PRO A 137 0.40 8.27 20.64
CA PRO A 137 0.45 7.53 19.37
C PRO A 137 1.88 7.21 18.91
N ASP A 138 2.89 7.99 19.30
CA ASP A 138 4.29 7.73 18.94
C ASP A 138 4.77 6.39 19.53
N HIS A 139 4.16 5.93 20.62
CA HIS A 139 4.49 4.67 21.25
C HIS A 139 3.69 3.47 20.70
N HIS A 140 2.91 3.62 19.64
CA HIS A 140 2.09 2.54 19.08
C HIS A 140 2.93 1.32 18.66
N TYR A 141 4.10 1.55 18.07
CA TYR A 141 5.04 0.48 17.72
C TYR A 141 5.52 -0.28 18.97
N ASN A 142 5.89 0.47 20.01
CA ASN A 142 6.37 -0.06 21.28
C ASN A 142 5.27 -0.94 21.93
N LEU A 143 4.03 -0.42 21.98
CA LEU A 143 2.85 -1.15 22.45
C LEU A 143 2.64 -2.47 21.69
N PHE A 144 2.66 -2.43 20.36
CA PHE A 144 2.46 -3.62 19.52
C PHE A 144 3.48 -4.72 19.84
N TRP A 145 4.76 -4.36 19.99
CA TRP A 145 5.80 -5.32 20.30
C TRP A 145 5.76 -5.81 21.74
N GLN A 146 5.36 -4.99 22.71
CA GLN A 146 5.10 -5.46 24.07
C GLN A 146 4.01 -6.53 24.09
N VAL A 147 2.90 -6.30 23.37
CA VAL A 147 1.82 -7.28 23.24
C VAL A 147 2.32 -8.58 22.61
N LYS A 148 3.07 -8.49 21.50
CA LYS A 148 3.68 -9.66 20.87
C LYS A 148 4.61 -10.42 21.82
N GLN A 149 5.51 -9.74 22.52
CA GLN A 149 6.53 -10.40 23.37
C GLN A 149 5.96 -10.93 24.69
N ARG A 150 5.04 -10.20 25.32
CA ARG A 150 4.54 -10.54 26.66
C ARG A 150 3.32 -11.46 26.61
N LEU A 151 2.41 -11.26 25.66
CA LEU A 151 1.15 -12.02 25.58
C LEU A 151 1.19 -13.14 24.53
N TYR A 152 1.97 -12.97 23.45
CA TYR A 152 2.03 -13.93 22.35
C TYR A 152 3.48 -14.38 21.99
N PRO A 153 4.37 -14.66 22.95
CA PRO A 153 5.80 -14.92 22.66
C PRO A 153 6.03 -16.11 21.72
N LYS A 154 5.15 -17.12 21.76
CA LYS A 154 5.28 -18.38 21.01
C LYS A 154 4.15 -18.61 19.99
N THR A 155 3.53 -17.52 19.53
CA THR A 155 2.48 -17.58 18.51
C THR A 155 3.07 -17.14 17.18
N ASP A 156 3.36 -18.11 16.30
CA ASP A 156 3.98 -17.86 15.00
C ASP A 156 2.99 -17.23 14.01
N GLU A 157 1.69 -17.50 14.19
CA GLU A 157 0.59 -16.97 13.39
C GLU A 157 0.40 -15.45 13.57
N PHE A 158 0.98 -14.85 14.62
CA PHE A 158 0.87 -13.41 14.87
C PHE A 158 1.63 -12.61 13.79
N ASP A 159 0.91 -11.86 12.95
CA ASP A 159 1.50 -11.08 11.87
C ASP A 159 2.21 -9.82 12.40
N LYS A 160 3.54 -9.87 12.40
CA LYS A 160 4.44 -8.80 12.85
C LYS A 160 4.41 -7.56 11.94
N SER A 161 3.81 -7.64 10.76
CA SER A 161 3.73 -6.53 9.80
C SER A 161 2.67 -5.47 10.19
N CYS A 162 1.82 -5.79 11.17
CA CYS A 162 0.69 -4.96 11.59
C CYS A 162 1.03 -3.84 12.61
N HIS A 163 2.31 -3.52 12.81
CA HIS A 163 2.79 -2.57 13.84
C HIS A 163 2.64 -1.08 13.51
N ASN A 164 2.28 -0.73 12.27
CA ASN A 164 2.21 0.67 11.84
C ASN A 164 1.00 1.38 12.43
N LEU A 165 1.20 2.64 12.86
CA LEU A 165 0.12 3.47 13.39
C LEU A 165 -1.06 3.57 12.41
N SER A 166 -0.83 3.74 11.12
CA SER A 166 -1.89 3.84 10.10
C SER A 166 -2.31 2.49 9.48
N ARG A 167 -1.93 1.37 10.09
CA ARG A 167 -2.26 0.03 9.57
C ARG A 167 -3.77 -0.12 9.47
N THR A 168 -4.25 -0.52 8.30
CA THR A 168 -5.67 -0.79 8.07
C THR A 168 -5.98 -2.26 7.91
N PHE A 169 -7.15 -2.67 8.38
CA PHE A 169 -7.65 -4.04 8.33
C PHE A 169 -8.90 -4.10 7.46
N PHE A 170 -8.92 -5.04 6.52
CA PHE A 170 -10.14 -5.35 5.77
C PHE A 170 -11.19 -5.94 6.70
N LEU A 171 -12.42 -5.46 6.59
CA LEU A 171 -13.57 -6.06 7.25
C LEU A 171 -14.02 -7.29 6.48
N SER A 172 -14.58 -8.24 7.22
CA SER A 172 -15.21 -9.44 6.69
C SER A 172 -16.47 -9.74 7.47
N TYR A 173 -17.43 -10.34 6.80
CA TYR A 173 -18.62 -10.85 7.44
C TYR A 173 -18.27 -12.12 8.24
N ASP A 174 -18.58 -12.09 9.52
CA ASP A 174 -18.45 -13.22 10.45
C ASP A 174 -19.67 -13.20 11.37
N PRO A 175 -20.71 -14.03 11.10
CA PRO A 175 -21.88 -14.10 11.97
C PRO A 175 -21.54 -14.62 13.37
N ASP A 176 -20.40 -15.31 13.50
CA ASP A 176 -19.90 -15.87 14.74
C ASP A 176 -18.85 -14.94 15.39
N VAL A 177 -18.83 -13.65 15.03
CA VAL A 177 -17.98 -12.67 15.71
C VAL A 177 -18.27 -12.70 17.21
N TYR A 178 -17.23 -12.95 17.99
CA TYR A 178 -17.31 -12.89 19.43
C TYR A 178 -17.12 -11.46 19.88
N VAL A 179 -18.05 -10.96 20.69
CA VAL A 179 -17.94 -9.67 21.39
C VAL A 179 -17.95 -9.98 22.87
N ASN A 180 -16.93 -9.53 23.61
CA ASN A 180 -16.80 -9.82 25.03
C ASN A 180 -18.02 -9.29 25.81
N PRO A 181 -18.80 -10.13 26.52
CA PRO A 181 -19.94 -9.67 27.31
C PRO A 181 -19.56 -8.68 28.41
N GLY A 182 -18.31 -8.75 28.91
CA GLY A 182 -17.73 -7.84 29.88
C GLY A 182 -16.96 -6.67 29.27
N LYS A 183 -17.12 -6.38 27.96
CA LYS A 183 -16.34 -5.37 27.24
C LYS A 183 -16.33 -3.97 27.88
N ASP A 184 -17.43 -3.58 28.55
CA ASP A 184 -17.58 -2.25 29.15
C ASP A 184 -16.85 -2.11 30.50
N THR A 185 -16.51 -3.24 31.13
CA THR A 185 -15.75 -3.32 32.40
C THR A 185 -14.37 -3.96 32.22
N LEU A 186 -13.99 -4.27 30.97
CA LEU A 186 -12.72 -4.87 30.63
C LEU A 186 -11.57 -3.94 31.02
N VAL A 187 -10.62 -4.46 31.78
CA VAL A 187 -9.42 -3.72 32.17
C VAL A 187 -8.52 -3.60 30.94
N PRO A 188 -8.12 -2.38 30.51
CA PRO A 188 -7.23 -2.22 29.37
C PRO A 188 -5.85 -2.82 29.66
N TYR A 189 -5.16 -3.26 28.61
CA TYR A 189 -3.74 -3.56 28.71
C TYR A 189 -2.99 -2.31 29.18
N HIS A 190 -2.29 -2.44 30.30
CA HIS A 190 -1.51 -1.34 30.86
C HIS A 190 -0.21 -1.16 30.08
N PHE A 191 -0.05 0.00 29.47
CA PHE A 191 1.11 0.38 28.68
C PHE A 191 2.09 1.20 29.52
N GLU A 192 3.31 0.69 29.61
CA GLU A 192 4.48 1.43 30.08
C GLU A 192 5.55 1.37 28.99
N TYR A 193 6.14 2.50 28.61
CA TYR A 193 7.16 2.52 27.56
C TYR A 193 8.34 1.61 27.91
N ASP A 194 8.66 0.67 27.02
CA ASP A 194 9.75 -0.27 27.19
C ASP A 194 10.95 0.14 26.32
N PRO A 195 12.02 0.72 26.88
CA PRO A 195 13.16 1.20 26.11
C PRO A 195 14.01 0.07 25.50
N SER A 196 13.76 -1.20 25.86
CA SER A 196 14.47 -2.34 25.26
C SER A 196 13.92 -2.70 23.88
N ILE A 197 12.69 -2.27 23.57
CA ILE A 197 12.09 -2.45 22.25
C ILE A 197 12.69 -1.38 21.33
N PRO A 198 13.38 -1.77 20.24
CA PRO A 198 13.98 -0.80 19.34
C PRO A 198 12.89 0.05 18.69
N GLU A 199 13.18 1.32 18.46
CA GLU A 199 12.30 2.16 17.64
C GLU A 199 12.13 1.54 16.24
N PRO A 200 10.97 1.74 15.60
CA PRO A 200 10.78 1.29 14.23
C PRO A 200 11.91 1.86 13.37
N ALA A 201 12.52 1.00 12.56
CA ALA A 201 13.45 1.48 11.54
C ALA A 201 12.72 2.57 10.75
N ALA A 202 13.36 3.74 10.63
CA ALA A 202 12.83 4.81 9.78
C ALA A 202 12.46 4.18 8.43
N LYS A 203 11.25 4.46 7.94
CA LYS A 203 10.79 3.98 6.64
C LYS A 203 11.70 4.55 5.55
N SER A 204 12.83 3.91 5.33
CA SER A 204 13.55 3.94 4.08
C SER A 204 12.73 3.04 3.17
N TYR A 205 12.05 3.60 2.18
CA TYR A 205 11.62 2.79 1.05
C TYR A 205 12.88 2.10 0.53
N ASN A 206 12.92 0.76 0.67
CA ASN A 206 14.07 -0.10 0.38
C ASN A 206 15.30 0.63 -0.18
N HIS A 207 16.29 0.90 0.67
CA HIS A 207 17.70 1.02 0.25
C HIS A 207 18.24 -0.35 -0.20
N GLY A 208 17.40 -1.15 -0.85
CA GLY A 208 17.74 -2.46 -1.40
C GLY A 208 18.53 -2.27 -2.67
N GLY A 209 19.83 -2.05 -2.52
CA GLY A 209 20.79 -1.95 -3.62
C GLY A 209 21.30 -0.52 -3.83
N SER A 210 22.28 -0.13 -3.01
CA SER A 210 23.08 1.10 -3.09
C SER A 210 22.30 2.42 -2.96
N GLY A 211 22.53 3.14 -1.86
CA GLY A 211 22.53 4.61 -1.87
C GLY A 211 23.67 5.14 -2.73
N GLY A 212 23.76 4.67 -3.98
CA GLY A 212 24.78 5.00 -4.94
C GLY A 212 24.09 5.59 -6.16
N CYS A 213 24.61 6.71 -6.62
CA CYS A 213 24.35 7.24 -7.94
C CYS A 213 24.35 6.08 -8.97
N PHE A 214 23.32 6.01 -9.82
CA PHE A 214 23.34 5.08 -10.94
C PHE A 214 24.32 5.61 -11.99
N ILE A 215 25.47 4.95 -12.11
CA ILE A 215 26.50 5.33 -13.08
C ILE A 215 26.35 4.45 -14.32
N HIS A 216 26.13 5.08 -15.47
CA HIS A 216 26.13 4.42 -16.77
C HIS A 216 27.52 3.90 -17.15
N THR A 217 27.59 2.76 -17.84
CA THR A 217 28.86 2.30 -18.41
C THR A 217 29.23 3.15 -19.63
N PRO A 218 30.51 3.19 -20.03
CA PRO A 218 30.91 3.84 -21.28
C PRO A 218 30.12 3.37 -22.50
N GLU A 219 29.81 2.07 -22.59
CA GLU A 219 29.04 1.49 -23.70
C GLU A 219 27.59 1.96 -23.71
N GLU A 220 26.96 2.12 -22.54
CA GLU A 220 25.61 2.68 -22.41
C GLU A 220 25.58 4.15 -22.84
N ILE A 221 26.61 4.92 -22.47
CA ILE A 221 26.77 6.33 -22.87
C ILE A 221 26.99 6.44 -24.39
N GLU A 222 27.85 5.59 -24.96
CA GLU A 222 28.09 5.56 -26.41
C GLU A 222 26.81 5.18 -27.17
N ARG A 223 26.08 4.16 -26.69
CA ARG A 223 24.79 3.76 -27.25
C ARG A 223 23.77 4.91 -27.20
N ASN A 224 23.64 5.60 -26.06
CA ASN A 224 22.78 6.78 -25.95
C ASN A 224 23.22 7.88 -26.92
N THR A 225 24.52 8.13 -27.05
CA THR A 225 25.08 9.11 -28.00
C THR A 225 24.64 8.81 -29.43
N GLY A 226 24.61 7.54 -29.82
CA GLY A 226 24.02 7.08 -31.08
C GLY A 226 22.54 7.45 -31.21
N PHE A 227 21.72 7.13 -30.19
CA PHE A 227 20.29 7.46 -30.18
C PHE A 227 20.00 8.96 -30.27
N GLN A 228 20.80 9.78 -29.59
CA GLN A 228 20.69 11.24 -29.56
C GLN A 228 20.92 11.89 -30.94
N ARG A 229 21.49 11.18 -31.91
CA ARG A 229 21.61 11.67 -33.30
C ARG A 229 20.26 11.66 -34.02
N LEU A 230 19.42 10.68 -33.74
CA LEU A 230 18.10 10.52 -34.36
C LEU A 230 17.00 11.21 -33.57
N TRP A 231 17.04 11.10 -32.25
CA TRP A 231 15.99 11.62 -31.39
C TRP A 231 16.58 12.00 -30.04
N LYS A 232 16.47 13.28 -29.65
CA LYS A 232 17.01 13.75 -28.37
C LYS A 232 16.19 13.24 -27.19
N ASP A 233 16.84 12.85 -26.09
CA ASP A 233 16.15 12.32 -24.90
C ASP A 233 15.06 13.24 -24.38
N LYS A 234 15.33 14.55 -24.21
CA LYS A 234 14.32 15.51 -23.77
C LYS A 234 13.08 15.53 -24.68
N THR A 235 13.29 15.42 -26.00
CA THR A 235 12.18 15.37 -26.97
C THR A 235 11.44 14.04 -26.96
N LEU A 236 12.15 12.94 -26.71
CA LEU A 236 11.52 11.62 -26.55
C LEU A 236 10.67 11.58 -25.29
N ILE A 237 11.21 12.04 -24.16
CA ILE A 237 10.51 12.11 -22.87
C ILE A 237 9.22 12.91 -23.03
N ASN A 238 9.29 14.11 -23.62
CA ASN A 238 8.10 14.92 -23.87
C ASN A 238 7.07 14.22 -24.75
N TYR A 239 7.50 13.43 -25.72
CA TYR A 239 6.61 12.67 -26.59
C TYR A 239 5.90 11.54 -25.83
N VAL A 240 6.63 10.74 -25.06
CA VAL A 240 6.04 9.62 -24.30
C VAL A 240 5.21 10.13 -23.11
N ASP A 241 5.61 11.23 -22.47
CA ASP A 241 4.87 11.83 -21.35
C ASP A 241 3.48 12.31 -21.78
N ARG A 242 3.35 12.95 -22.95
CA ARG A 242 2.05 13.31 -23.51
C ARG A 242 1.15 12.10 -23.70
N LYS A 243 1.72 10.99 -24.17
CA LYS A 243 0.98 9.73 -24.34
C LYS A 243 0.56 9.16 -22.98
N TRP A 244 1.48 9.08 -22.01
CA TRP A 244 1.17 8.59 -20.66
C TRP A 244 0.11 9.43 -19.95
N ARG A 245 0.14 10.76 -20.08
CA ARG A 245 -0.91 11.63 -19.53
C ARG A 245 -2.29 11.35 -20.12
N LYS A 246 -2.35 10.99 -21.40
CA LYS A 246 -3.60 10.68 -22.09
C LYS A 246 -4.13 9.29 -21.74
N GLU A 247 -3.26 8.29 -21.68
CA GLU A 247 -3.63 6.89 -21.42
C GLU A 247 -3.85 6.61 -19.93
N TYR A 248 -3.13 7.32 -19.06
CA TYR A 248 -3.14 7.12 -17.61
C TYR A 248 -3.30 8.48 -16.89
N PRO A 249 -4.45 9.14 -17.03
CA PRO A 249 -4.68 10.47 -16.43
C PRO A 249 -4.47 10.45 -14.91
N ASP A 250 -4.83 9.35 -14.26
CA ASP A 250 -4.80 9.21 -12.79
C ASP A 250 -3.39 8.85 -12.26
N SER A 251 -2.36 8.84 -13.12
CA SER A 251 -0.97 8.50 -12.74
C SER A 251 -0.43 9.37 -11.60
N TYR A 252 -0.96 10.60 -11.50
CA TYR A 252 -0.53 11.63 -10.56
C TYR A 252 -1.39 11.69 -9.31
N GLU A 253 -2.46 10.90 -9.28
CA GLU A 253 -3.34 10.81 -8.13
C GLU A 253 -2.73 9.97 -7.02
N ASP A 254 -3.17 10.27 -5.81
CA ASP A 254 -2.73 9.58 -4.63
C ASP A 254 -3.03 8.07 -4.68
N GLY A 255 -2.10 7.24 -4.20
CA GLY A 255 -2.16 5.79 -4.37
C GLY A 255 -1.63 5.25 -5.71
N ASN A 256 -1.61 6.06 -6.78
CA ASN A 256 -1.09 5.65 -8.10
C ASN A 256 0.34 6.15 -8.38
N ARG A 257 0.75 7.27 -7.77
CA ARG A 257 2.05 7.94 -8.00
C ARG A 257 3.25 7.00 -7.95
N HIS A 258 3.34 6.16 -6.92
CA HIS A 258 4.49 5.26 -6.72
C HIS A 258 4.62 4.24 -7.87
N LYS A 259 3.51 3.59 -8.24
CA LYS A 259 3.46 2.65 -9.37
C LYS A 259 3.79 3.35 -10.69
N SER A 260 3.35 4.60 -10.86
CA SER A 260 3.63 5.41 -12.03
C SER A 260 5.12 5.74 -12.17
N ILE A 261 5.79 6.12 -11.07
CA ILE A 261 7.24 6.39 -11.06
C ILE A 261 8.01 5.14 -11.47
N LEU A 262 7.73 4.00 -10.86
CA LEU A 262 8.38 2.73 -11.18
C LEU A 262 8.16 2.31 -12.65
N SER A 263 6.93 2.47 -13.17
CA SER A 263 6.61 2.16 -14.57
C SER A 263 7.37 3.07 -15.53
N ARG A 264 7.42 4.37 -15.26
CA ARG A 264 8.09 5.35 -16.12
C ARG A 264 9.61 5.20 -16.09
N ALA A 265 10.20 5.00 -14.91
CA ALA A 265 11.63 4.71 -14.78
C ALA A 265 12.03 3.50 -15.63
N LYS A 266 11.24 2.42 -15.60
CA LYS A 266 11.46 1.22 -16.42
C LYS A 266 11.47 1.57 -17.90
N TRP A 267 10.41 2.22 -18.38
CA TRP A 267 10.31 2.53 -19.80
C TRP A 267 11.39 3.49 -20.28
N LEU A 268 11.77 4.48 -19.47
CA LEU A 268 12.87 5.39 -19.79
C LEU A 268 14.21 4.65 -19.93
N CYS A 269 14.49 3.69 -19.05
CA CYS A 269 15.65 2.81 -19.17
C CYS A 269 15.60 1.97 -20.46
N LEU A 270 14.47 1.34 -20.77
CA LEU A 270 14.28 0.57 -22.01
C LEU A 270 14.37 1.43 -23.27
N TYR A 271 13.97 2.70 -23.19
CA TYR A 271 14.16 3.69 -24.25
C TYR A 271 15.58 4.27 -24.27
N GLY A 272 16.49 3.79 -23.42
CA GLY A 272 17.88 4.19 -23.45
C GLY A 272 18.11 5.64 -23.05
N VAL A 273 17.22 6.22 -22.24
CA VAL A 273 17.38 7.56 -21.67
C VAL A 273 18.35 7.50 -20.51
N LEU A 274 19.37 8.35 -20.51
CA LEU A 274 20.34 8.40 -19.41
C LEU A 274 19.68 8.72 -18.08
N TYR A 275 20.16 8.08 -17.03
CA TYR A 275 19.59 8.13 -15.68
C TYR A 275 19.34 9.56 -15.18
N ASP A 276 20.34 10.45 -15.25
CA ASP A 276 20.18 11.83 -14.77
C ASP A 276 19.06 12.58 -15.50
N THR A 277 18.92 12.35 -16.81
CA THR A 277 17.85 12.97 -17.61
C THR A 277 16.48 12.39 -17.26
N ALA A 278 16.41 11.09 -16.99
CA ALA A 278 15.18 10.45 -16.53
C ALA A 278 14.80 10.90 -15.11
N LEU A 279 15.79 11.03 -14.22
CA LEU A 279 15.60 11.49 -12.85
C LEU A 279 15.11 12.94 -12.82
N GLU A 280 15.73 13.84 -13.58
CA GLU A 280 15.29 15.24 -13.73
C GLU A 280 13.80 15.30 -14.15
N TYR A 281 13.40 14.46 -15.11
CA TYR A 281 12.01 14.35 -15.53
C TYR A 281 11.08 13.81 -14.43
N LEU A 282 11.47 12.72 -13.75
CA LEU A 282 10.65 12.08 -12.72
C LEU A 282 10.46 13.01 -11.52
N ILE A 283 11.52 13.69 -11.07
CA ILE A 283 11.46 14.70 -10.01
C ILE A 283 10.57 15.87 -10.45
N GLY A 284 10.83 16.45 -11.62
CA GLY A 284 10.05 17.58 -12.13
C GLY A 284 8.57 17.26 -12.32
N THR A 285 8.25 15.99 -12.56
CA THR A 285 6.89 15.49 -12.76
C THR A 285 6.20 15.16 -11.44
N PHE A 286 6.79 14.28 -10.60
CA PHE A 286 6.13 13.73 -9.42
C PHE A 286 6.47 14.47 -8.12
N GLY A 287 7.58 15.21 -8.05
CA GLY A 287 7.90 16.05 -6.91
C GLY A 287 6.85 17.13 -6.67
N ARG A 288 6.28 17.67 -7.76
CA ARG A 288 5.13 18.60 -7.73
C ARG A 288 3.84 17.97 -7.18
N HIS A 289 3.80 16.65 -7.12
CA HIS A 289 2.71 15.86 -6.58
C HIS A 289 3.10 15.22 -5.25
N GLY A 290 3.95 15.84 -4.43
CA GLY A 290 4.10 15.50 -3.01
C GLY A 290 4.86 14.20 -2.71
N ILE A 291 5.62 13.65 -3.66
CA ILE A 291 6.62 12.62 -3.39
C ILE A 291 7.97 13.31 -3.20
N SER A 292 8.74 12.94 -2.17
CA SER A 292 10.05 13.55 -1.93
C SER A 292 11.04 13.22 -3.05
N GLU A 293 11.98 14.11 -3.33
CA GLU A 293 13.01 13.88 -4.36
C GLU A 293 13.82 12.61 -4.06
N ASN A 294 14.18 12.40 -2.79
CA ASN A 294 14.92 11.22 -2.33
C ASN A 294 14.16 9.90 -2.60
N ASP A 295 12.83 9.90 -2.44
CA ASP A 295 12.01 8.71 -2.75
C ASP A 295 11.97 8.44 -4.25
N ILE A 296 11.88 9.49 -5.07
CA ILE A 296 11.91 9.39 -6.53
C ILE A 296 13.26 8.85 -7.00
N GLU A 297 14.36 9.38 -6.45
CA GLU A 297 15.72 8.93 -6.72
C GLU A 297 15.87 7.44 -6.40
N SER A 298 15.48 7.03 -5.19
CA SER A 298 15.55 5.64 -4.73
C SER A 298 14.76 4.69 -5.65
N MET A 299 13.54 5.06 -6.02
CA MET A 299 12.73 4.30 -6.98
C MET A 299 13.40 4.21 -8.36
N ALA A 300 13.97 5.30 -8.84
CA ALA A 300 14.61 5.35 -10.14
C ALA A 300 15.89 4.50 -10.18
N VAL A 301 16.77 4.59 -9.17
CA VAL A 301 18.02 3.80 -9.07
C VAL A 301 17.70 2.31 -9.10
N ASN A 302 16.82 1.85 -8.20
CA ASN A 302 16.47 0.45 -8.09
C ASN A 302 15.89 -0.09 -9.40
N ASN A 303 15.07 0.72 -10.08
CA ASN A 303 14.44 0.33 -11.32
C ASN A 303 15.43 0.30 -12.50
N TYR A 304 16.33 1.28 -12.60
CA TYR A 304 17.39 1.30 -13.62
C TYR A 304 18.35 0.12 -13.45
N ASN A 305 18.77 -0.19 -12.22
CA ASN A 305 19.56 -1.38 -11.93
C ASN A 305 18.84 -2.67 -12.37
N ALA A 306 17.55 -2.81 -12.04
CA ALA A 306 16.76 -3.99 -12.41
C ALA A 306 16.53 -4.16 -13.92
N ASN A 307 16.66 -3.09 -14.72
CA ASN A 307 16.42 -3.11 -16.16
C ASN A 307 17.67 -2.80 -16.99
N ARG A 308 18.86 -2.78 -16.38
CA ARG A 308 20.11 -2.33 -17.00
C ARG A 308 20.48 -3.11 -18.26
N GLU A 309 20.34 -4.44 -18.22
CA GLU A 309 20.61 -5.31 -19.37
C GLU A 309 19.72 -5.00 -20.59
N SER A 310 18.56 -4.40 -20.34
CA SER A 310 17.60 -3.97 -21.37
C SER A 310 17.75 -2.49 -21.74
N PHE A 311 18.85 -1.83 -21.39
CA PHE A 311 19.03 -0.40 -21.69
C PHE A 311 19.02 -0.13 -23.20
N GLY A 312 18.06 0.68 -23.64
CA GLY A 312 17.92 1.12 -25.02
C GLY A 312 17.29 0.14 -26.00
N VAL A 313 16.91 -1.07 -25.57
CA VAL A 313 16.39 -2.12 -26.48
C VAL A 313 15.11 -1.70 -27.19
N SER A 314 14.32 -0.79 -26.60
CA SER A 314 13.05 -0.32 -27.15
C SER A 314 13.15 1.04 -27.84
N ARG A 315 14.35 1.65 -27.94
CA ARG A 315 14.52 2.98 -28.54
C ARG A 315 14.06 3.01 -30.00
N MET A 316 14.60 2.12 -30.81
CA MET A 316 14.39 2.13 -32.26
C MET A 316 12.95 1.74 -32.61
N GLU A 317 12.36 0.80 -31.87
CA GLU A 317 10.95 0.45 -32.04
C GLU A 317 10.03 1.67 -31.81
N LEU A 318 10.32 2.47 -30.78
CA LEU A 318 9.57 3.69 -30.48
C LEU A 318 9.79 4.78 -31.56
N TYR A 319 11.02 4.92 -32.04
CA TYR A 319 11.37 5.85 -33.12
C TYR A 319 10.64 5.49 -34.42
N ASP A 320 10.67 4.23 -34.84
CA ASP A 320 10.00 3.78 -36.06
C ASP A 320 8.48 3.96 -35.99
N LYS A 321 7.88 3.73 -34.81
CA LYS A 321 6.47 4.03 -34.56
C LYS A 321 6.15 5.51 -34.75
N LYS A 322 7.01 6.41 -34.25
CA LYS A 322 6.85 7.86 -34.44
C LYS A 322 6.96 8.24 -35.92
N GLU A 323 7.97 7.75 -36.63
CA GLU A 323 8.18 8.08 -38.04
C GLU A 323 7.03 7.58 -38.92
N ARG A 324 6.54 6.34 -38.71
CA ARG A 324 5.33 5.84 -39.37
C ARG A 324 4.11 6.73 -39.11
N GLY A 325 3.95 7.22 -37.88
CA GLY A 325 2.87 8.14 -37.52
C GLY A 325 2.98 9.52 -38.17
N ILE A 326 4.18 9.98 -38.51
CA ILE A 326 4.40 11.20 -39.30
C ILE A 326 4.00 10.96 -40.76
N VAL A 327 4.48 9.86 -41.36
CA VAL A 327 4.16 9.48 -42.74
C VAL A 327 2.65 9.36 -42.93
N TYR A 328 1.97 8.66 -42.03
CA TYR A 328 0.51 8.50 -42.08
C TYR A 328 -0.23 9.84 -42.01
N ARG A 329 0.14 10.73 -41.08
CA ARG A 329 -0.48 12.06 -40.98
C ARG A 329 -0.26 12.90 -42.24
N ASN A 330 0.93 12.85 -42.81
CA ASN A 330 1.23 13.57 -44.05
C ASN A 330 0.44 13.01 -45.25
N GLN A 331 0.22 11.70 -45.31
CA GLN A 331 -0.65 11.08 -46.32
C GLN A 331 -2.11 11.54 -46.15
N MET A 332 -2.66 11.45 -44.93
CA MET A 332 -4.04 11.88 -44.66
C MET A 332 -4.26 13.37 -44.92
N LEU A 333 -3.24 14.22 -44.69
CA LEU A 333 -3.31 15.64 -45.04
C LEU A 333 -3.34 15.85 -46.56
N ARG A 334 -2.54 15.10 -47.33
CA ARG A 334 -2.55 15.18 -48.80
C ARG A 334 -3.87 14.70 -49.40
N GLU A 335 -4.45 13.64 -48.86
CA GLU A 335 -5.72 13.08 -49.32
C GLU A 335 -6.93 13.97 -48.95
N ASN A 336 -6.84 14.75 -47.86
CA ASN A 336 -7.90 15.67 -47.41
C ASN A 336 -7.66 17.14 -47.76
N THR A 337 -6.67 17.46 -48.60
CA THR A 337 -6.53 18.81 -49.16
C THR A 337 -7.44 18.90 -50.38
N PRO A 338 -8.53 19.69 -50.38
CA PRO A 338 -9.31 19.91 -51.60
C PRO A 338 -8.38 20.61 -52.60
N PHE A 339 -8.27 20.07 -53.81
CA PHE A 339 -7.53 20.70 -54.91
C PHE A 339 -7.86 22.20 -54.98
N ARG A 340 -6.82 23.03 -54.97
CA ARG A 340 -6.90 24.41 -55.46
C ARG A 340 -6.97 24.41 -56.98
#